data_AF-A0A1Q7X4T1-F1
#
_entry.id   AF-A0A1Q7X4T1-F1
#
_cell.length_a   1.000
_cell.length_b   1.000
_cell.length_c   1.000
_cell.angle_alpha   90.00
_cell.angle_beta   90.00
_cell.angle_gamma   90.00
#
_symmetry.space_group_name_H-M   'P 1'
#
loop_
_entity.id
_entity.type
_entity.pdbx_description
1 polymer ?
#
loop_
_entity_poly.entity_id
_entity_poly.type
_entity_poly.pdbx_seq_one_letter_code
_entity_poly.pdbx_strand_id
1 'polypeptide(L)'
;MRGSPLRPALGLVLLATLLSACADPTLARSAPPPPAAAAPELARFNVLLADLAERLKPALVHVRVRREATKEESEEPQEPRRSAGSGFIVDHQGVIVTNAHVVEGASTVQVRLFDGRRFTGKVIGRDSRVDLALLKIDGVKDLPTLPFGDSNRLRVGEFVLALGHPFGLEHTVSFGIVSRKGSPLSVAAPGFDFIQTDAAINPGNSGGPLVNMAGEVIGVNSMAARNGSIGFAIPSNLVKMLVPQLVAKGRIEWGWLGVSITEVGDDDLERLKLREPRGVLIRSVIPGEPADQGGVRPNDVILALDGTPLDGPRDLQRVVAAAPVGKKMRVTVWRDGHQTEVEVTIGRYKAVEDQ
;
A
#
# COMPACT_ATOMS: atom_id res chain seq x y z
N MET A 1 -97.82 -47.51 -51.04
CA MET A 1 -97.06 -47.90 -52.24
C MET A 1 -95.74 -47.15 -52.25
N ARG A 2 -94.63 -47.90 -52.45
CA ARG A 2 -93.27 -47.52 -52.90
C ARG A 2 -92.60 -46.23 -52.36
N GLY A 3 -91.39 -46.38 -51.84
CA GLY A 3 -90.42 -45.29 -51.75
C GLY A 3 -89.24 -45.62 -50.83
N SER A 4 -88.07 -45.85 -51.43
CA SER A 4 -86.81 -46.30 -50.84
C SER A 4 -85.98 -45.11 -50.24
N PRO A 5 -84.65 -45.21 -49.97
CA PRO A 5 -84.04 -45.06 -48.64
C PRO A 5 -83.01 -43.90 -48.56
N LEU A 6 -82.28 -43.72 -47.43
CA LEU A 6 -80.80 -43.57 -47.40
C LEU A 6 -80.23 -43.35 -45.97
N ARG A 7 -79.34 -44.26 -45.56
CA ARG A 7 -78.11 -44.21 -44.72
C ARG A 7 -77.95 -43.20 -43.56
N PRO A 8 -77.27 -43.67 -42.47
CA PRO A 8 -75.94 -43.11 -42.17
C PRO A 8 -74.86 -44.14 -41.78
N ALA A 9 -73.61 -43.66 -41.86
CA ALA A 9 -72.31 -44.27 -41.52
C ALA A 9 -71.98 -43.96 -40.03
N LEU A 10 -71.54 -44.94 -39.23
CA LEU A 10 -70.14 -45.30 -38.92
C LEU A 10 -69.58 -44.60 -37.66
N GLY A 11 -69.04 -45.39 -36.71
CA GLY A 11 -68.19 -44.88 -35.63
C GLY A 11 -68.12 -45.81 -34.41
N LEU A 12 -67.29 -46.86 -34.51
CA LEU A 12 -67.06 -47.89 -33.48
C LEU A 12 -66.01 -47.42 -32.46
N VAL A 13 -66.32 -47.51 -31.17
CA VAL A 13 -65.39 -47.32 -30.04
C VAL A 13 -64.87 -48.69 -29.61
N LEU A 14 -63.56 -48.89 -29.52
CA LEU A 14 -62.97 -50.09 -28.93
C LEU A 14 -62.18 -49.73 -27.66
N LEU A 15 -62.62 -50.36 -26.56
CA LEU A 15 -62.04 -50.35 -25.22
C LEU A 15 -60.99 -51.48 -25.15
N ALA A 16 -59.77 -51.21 -24.67
CA ALA A 16 -58.76 -52.24 -24.43
C ALA A 16 -58.21 -52.13 -23.00
N THR A 17 -58.38 -53.19 -22.23
CA THR A 17 -57.87 -53.38 -20.87
C THR A 17 -56.75 -54.41 -20.83
N LEU A 18 -55.61 -53.97 -20.28
CA LEU A 18 -54.66 -54.61 -19.34
C LEU A 18 -54.02 -55.98 -19.66
N LEU A 19 -52.68 -55.99 -19.59
CA LEU A 19 -51.88 -57.07 -19.01
C LEU A 19 -50.57 -56.51 -18.41
N SER A 20 -50.35 -56.80 -17.12
CA SER A 20 -49.16 -56.46 -16.33
C SER A 20 -47.93 -57.26 -16.75
N ALA A 21 -46.76 -56.61 -16.77
CA ALA A 21 -45.47 -57.25 -16.71
C ALA A 21 -44.61 -56.57 -15.62
N CYS A 22 -44.14 -57.37 -14.67
CA CYS A 22 -43.19 -56.97 -13.62
C CYS A 22 -41.82 -56.66 -14.24
N ALA A 23 -41.23 -55.52 -13.89
CA ALA A 23 -39.82 -55.22 -14.14
C ALA A 23 -39.23 -54.49 -12.91
N ASP A 24 -38.04 -54.94 -12.50
CA ASP A 24 -37.33 -54.57 -11.27
C ASP A 24 -37.13 -53.05 -11.09
N PRO A 25 -37.20 -52.51 -9.84
CA PRO A 25 -36.77 -51.17 -9.56
C PRO A 25 -35.23 -51.18 -9.47
N THR A 26 -34.57 -51.18 -10.62
CA THR A 26 -33.17 -50.76 -10.65
C THR A 26 -33.15 -49.29 -10.28
N LEU A 27 -32.70 -49.01 -9.04
CA LEU A 27 -32.30 -47.68 -8.59
C LEU A 27 -31.31 -47.13 -9.62
N ALA A 28 -31.81 -46.31 -10.55
CA ALA A 28 -30.97 -45.50 -11.41
C ALA A 28 -30.14 -44.61 -10.50
N ARG A 29 -28.88 -44.99 -10.25
CA ARG A 29 -27.87 -44.09 -9.70
C ARG A 29 -27.85 -42.91 -10.66
N SER A 30 -28.40 -41.77 -10.24
CA SER A 30 -28.22 -40.52 -10.96
C SER A 30 -26.72 -40.29 -11.06
N ALA A 31 -26.21 -40.17 -12.28
CA ALA A 31 -24.85 -39.73 -12.50
C ALA A 31 -24.67 -38.37 -11.80
N PRO A 32 -23.52 -38.11 -11.13
CA PRO A 32 -23.27 -36.79 -10.59
C PRO A 32 -23.38 -35.76 -11.72
N PRO A 33 -23.97 -34.57 -11.46
CA PRO A 33 -24.08 -33.54 -12.48
C PRO A 33 -22.68 -33.22 -13.02
N PRO A 34 -22.56 -32.92 -14.33
CA PRO A 34 -21.28 -32.51 -14.90
C PRO A 34 -20.78 -31.28 -14.12
N PRO A 35 -19.45 -31.14 -13.91
CA PRO A 35 -18.90 -29.97 -13.24
C PRO A 35 -19.42 -28.72 -13.95
N ALA A 36 -20.06 -27.83 -13.20
CA ALA A 36 -20.58 -26.59 -13.75
C ALA A 36 -19.43 -25.84 -14.44
N ALA A 37 -19.55 -25.61 -15.76
CA ALA A 37 -18.60 -24.78 -16.47
C ALA A 37 -18.51 -23.43 -15.77
N ALA A 38 -17.29 -22.96 -15.46
CA ALA A 38 -17.11 -21.67 -14.81
C ALA A 38 -17.91 -20.61 -15.58
N ALA A 39 -18.68 -19.79 -14.86
CA ALA A 39 -19.48 -18.73 -15.48
C ALA A 39 -18.54 -17.88 -16.37
N PRO A 40 -18.92 -17.56 -17.62
CA PRO A 40 -18.06 -16.85 -18.57
C PRO A 40 -17.42 -15.57 -18.01
N GLU A 41 -18.10 -14.92 -17.05
CA GLU A 41 -17.62 -13.72 -16.36
C GLU A 41 -16.43 -13.98 -15.43
N LEU A 42 -16.38 -15.12 -14.74
CA LEU A 42 -15.24 -15.49 -13.88
C LEU A 42 -14.00 -15.81 -14.73
N ALA A 43 -14.20 -16.48 -15.85
CA ALA A 43 -13.12 -16.71 -16.82
C ALA A 43 -12.60 -15.38 -17.38
N ARG A 44 -13.51 -14.46 -17.73
CA ARG A 44 -13.16 -13.11 -18.19
C ARG A 44 -12.41 -12.31 -17.12
N PHE A 45 -12.84 -12.37 -15.86
CA PHE A 45 -12.15 -11.70 -14.76
C PHE A 45 -10.70 -12.19 -14.59
N ASN A 46 -10.49 -13.51 -14.67
CA ASN A 46 -9.14 -14.09 -14.62
C ASN A 46 -8.24 -13.58 -15.76
N VAL A 47 -8.76 -13.52 -16.99
CA VAL A 47 -8.03 -12.97 -18.14
C VAL A 47 -7.68 -11.50 -17.93
N LEU A 48 -8.64 -10.69 -17.44
CA LEU A 48 -8.41 -9.27 -17.19
C LEU A 48 -7.33 -9.01 -16.12
N LEU A 49 -7.28 -9.83 -15.07
CA LEU A 49 -6.20 -9.73 -14.07
C LEU A 49 -4.84 -10.10 -14.65
N ALA A 50 -4.78 -11.17 -15.46
CA ALA A 50 -3.55 -11.57 -16.12
C ALA A 50 -3.06 -10.49 -17.09
N ASP A 51 -3.95 -9.96 -17.93
CA ASP A 51 -3.63 -8.88 -18.88
C ASP A 51 -3.16 -7.60 -18.17
N LEU A 52 -3.78 -7.26 -17.04
CA LEU A 52 -3.35 -6.15 -16.21
C LEU A 52 -1.91 -6.38 -15.72
N ALA A 53 -1.59 -7.56 -15.20
CA ALA A 53 -0.25 -7.87 -14.76
C ALA A 53 0.76 -7.79 -15.92
N GLU A 54 0.47 -8.41 -17.07
CA GLU A 54 1.34 -8.36 -18.26
C GLU A 54 1.63 -6.94 -18.70
N ARG A 55 0.61 -6.07 -18.73
CA ARG A 55 0.75 -4.66 -19.11
C ARG A 55 1.69 -3.88 -18.20
N LEU A 56 1.76 -4.22 -16.91
CA LEU A 56 2.54 -3.49 -15.91
C LEU A 56 3.98 -3.99 -15.78
N LYS A 57 4.27 -5.24 -16.18
CA LYS A 57 5.61 -5.84 -16.08
C LYS A 57 6.75 -5.03 -16.68
N PRO A 58 6.61 -4.35 -17.84
CA PRO A 58 7.72 -3.63 -18.44
C PRO A 58 8.37 -2.57 -17.53
N ALA A 59 7.61 -1.99 -16.60
CA ALA A 59 8.09 -0.98 -15.67
C ALA A 59 8.72 -1.55 -14.39
N LEU A 60 8.70 -2.87 -14.18
CA LEU A 60 9.30 -3.53 -13.03
C LEU A 60 10.80 -3.74 -13.23
N VAL A 61 11.56 -3.65 -12.15
CA VAL A 61 13.00 -3.89 -12.16
C VAL A 61 13.43 -4.82 -11.03
N HIS A 62 14.49 -5.56 -11.28
CA HIS A 62 15.19 -6.34 -10.28
C HIS A 62 16.36 -5.52 -9.76
N VAL A 63 16.44 -5.37 -8.44
CA VAL A 63 17.48 -4.60 -7.75
C VAL A 63 18.37 -5.58 -7.00
N ARG A 64 19.67 -5.49 -7.24
CA ARG A 64 20.67 -6.31 -6.54
C ARG A 64 21.78 -5.43 -5.99
N VAL A 65 22.04 -5.54 -4.69
CA VAL A 65 23.19 -4.88 -4.07
C VAL A 65 24.48 -5.58 -4.49
N ARG A 66 25.47 -4.78 -4.91
CA ARG A 66 26.82 -5.26 -5.16
C ARG A 66 27.67 -4.88 -3.95
N ARG A 67 27.93 -5.82 -3.03
CA ARG A 67 28.94 -5.61 -1.99
C ARG A 67 30.32 -5.69 -2.62
N GLU A 68 31.16 -4.70 -2.37
CA GLU A 68 32.61 -4.85 -2.61
C GLU A 68 33.12 -5.91 -1.65
N ALA A 69 33.90 -6.87 -2.15
CA ALA A 69 34.51 -7.88 -1.30
C ALA A 69 35.56 -7.18 -0.43
N THR A 70 35.27 -7.01 0.87
CA THR A 70 36.30 -6.65 1.85
C THR A 70 37.31 -7.79 1.94
N LYS A 71 38.60 -7.44 1.93
CA LYS A 71 39.74 -8.37 1.81
C LYS A 71 40.00 -9.22 3.06
N GLU A 72 39.13 -9.16 4.06
CA GLU A 72 39.27 -9.80 5.35
C GLU A 72 37.94 -10.43 5.76
N GLU A 73 37.62 -11.60 5.23
CA GLU A 73 36.74 -12.55 5.91
C GLU A 73 37.02 -13.97 5.40
N SER A 74 37.30 -14.83 6.37
CA SER A 74 37.95 -16.13 6.31
C SER A 74 37.03 -17.29 5.92
N GLU A 75 37.66 -18.28 5.29
CA GLU A 75 37.34 -19.72 5.11
C GLU A 75 36.02 -20.31 5.68
N GLU A 76 34.86 -19.85 5.23
CA GLU A 76 33.67 -20.70 4.99
C GLU A 76 32.86 -20.08 3.83
N PRO A 77 32.35 -20.85 2.85
CA PRO A 77 31.45 -20.31 1.84
C PRO A 77 30.06 -20.10 2.45
N GLN A 78 29.91 -19.10 3.32
CA GLN A 78 28.60 -18.46 3.45
C GLN A 78 28.34 -17.76 2.12
N GLU A 79 27.37 -18.26 1.34
CA GLU A 79 26.87 -17.52 0.19
C GLU A 79 26.57 -16.10 0.68
N PRO A 80 27.21 -15.05 0.12
CA PRO A 80 26.95 -13.69 0.56
C PRO A 80 25.45 -13.49 0.39
N ARG A 81 24.70 -13.35 1.49
CA ARG A 81 23.25 -13.13 1.50
C ARG A 81 22.98 -11.99 0.53
N ARG A 82 22.59 -12.33 -0.69
CA ARG A 82 22.42 -11.36 -1.78
C ARG A 82 21.17 -10.58 -1.41
N SER A 83 21.32 -9.36 -0.91
CA SER A 83 20.17 -8.46 -0.80
C SER A 83 19.69 -8.18 -2.22
N ALA A 84 18.55 -8.78 -2.54
CA ALA A 84 17.89 -8.72 -3.82
C ALA A 84 16.43 -8.34 -3.57
N GLY A 85 15.90 -7.46 -4.40
CA GLY A 85 14.54 -6.98 -4.26
C GLY A 85 13.99 -6.49 -5.58
N SER A 86 12.83 -5.87 -5.49
CA SER A 86 12.14 -5.27 -6.62
C SER A 86 12.21 -3.75 -6.58
N GLY A 87 11.97 -3.15 -7.73
CA GLY A 87 11.64 -1.75 -7.85
C GLY A 87 10.70 -1.53 -9.03
N PHE A 88 10.28 -0.30 -9.23
CA PHE A 88 9.55 0.10 -10.42
C PHE A 88 9.95 1.50 -10.87
N ILE A 89 9.88 1.70 -12.18
CA ILE A 89 10.29 2.94 -12.84
C ILE A 89 9.16 3.97 -12.70
N VAL A 90 9.49 5.16 -12.22
CA VAL A 90 8.54 6.24 -11.96
C VAL A 90 8.68 7.43 -12.92
N ASP A 91 9.77 7.49 -13.68
CA ASP A 91 9.92 8.45 -14.77
C ASP A 91 10.61 7.85 -16.00
N HIS A 92 10.45 8.51 -17.15
CA HIS A 92 11.04 8.07 -18.42
C HIS A 92 12.57 8.24 -18.46
N GLN A 93 13.18 8.86 -17.43
CA GLN A 93 14.61 9.18 -17.35
C GLN A 93 15.40 8.22 -16.45
N GLY A 94 14.74 7.23 -15.83
CA GLY A 94 15.38 6.16 -15.07
C GLY A 94 15.40 6.36 -13.56
N VAL A 95 14.49 7.17 -12.99
CA VAL A 95 14.23 7.15 -11.55
C VAL A 95 13.37 5.94 -11.21
N ILE A 96 13.79 5.21 -10.19
CA ILE A 96 13.19 3.97 -9.73
C ILE A 96 12.90 4.07 -8.23
N VAL A 97 11.72 3.65 -7.82
CA VAL A 97 11.34 3.48 -6.42
C VAL A 97 11.63 2.04 -5.98
N THR A 98 12.18 1.88 -4.77
CA THR A 98 12.36 0.60 -4.09
C THR A 98 12.34 0.82 -2.56
N ASN A 99 12.60 -0.22 -1.77
CA ASN A 99 12.71 -0.08 -0.33
C ASN A 99 14.12 0.30 0.13
N ALA A 100 14.21 0.95 1.29
CA ALA A 100 15.49 1.29 1.90
C ALA A 100 16.27 0.04 2.33
N HIS A 101 15.60 -0.97 2.89
CA HIS A 101 16.25 -2.21 3.30
C HIS A 101 16.82 -3.02 2.11
N VAL A 102 16.22 -2.92 0.92
CA VAL A 102 16.71 -3.59 -0.28
C VAL A 102 18.10 -3.08 -0.67
N VAL A 103 18.36 -1.78 -0.46
CA VAL A 103 19.58 -1.10 -0.88
C VAL A 103 20.49 -0.71 0.29
N GLU A 104 20.28 -1.33 1.44
CA GLU A 104 21.02 -1.02 2.66
C GLU A 104 22.53 -1.25 2.50
N GLY A 105 23.32 -0.28 2.95
CA GLY A 105 24.79 -0.30 2.84
C GLY A 105 25.33 -0.13 1.41
N ALA A 106 24.47 0.10 0.41
CA ALA A 106 24.88 0.22 -0.99
C ALA A 106 24.89 1.68 -1.46
N SER A 107 25.99 2.11 -2.09
CA SER A 107 26.03 3.35 -2.88
C SER A 107 25.64 3.13 -4.34
N THR A 108 25.91 1.92 -4.84
CA THR A 108 25.58 1.46 -6.19
C THR A 108 24.89 0.12 -6.16
N VAL A 109 24.03 -0.12 -7.13
CA VAL A 109 23.27 -1.36 -7.28
C VAL A 109 23.29 -1.81 -8.74
N GLN A 110 23.10 -3.10 -8.97
CA GLN A 110 22.79 -3.61 -10.30
C GLN A 110 21.26 -3.58 -10.46
N VAL A 111 20.81 -2.90 -11.52
CA VAL A 111 19.40 -2.87 -11.93
C VAL A 111 19.26 -3.69 -13.20
N ARG A 112 18.30 -4.63 -13.21
CA ARG A 112 17.91 -5.37 -14.42
C ARG A 112 16.48 -5.02 -14.78
N LEU A 113 16.28 -4.56 -16.01
CA LEU A 113 14.97 -4.23 -16.56
C LEU A 113 14.23 -5.50 -17.00
N PHE A 114 12.93 -5.37 -17.24
CA PHE A 114 12.06 -6.42 -17.77
C PHE A 114 12.61 -7.07 -19.06
N ASP A 115 13.12 -6.26 -19.99
CA ASP A 115 13.68 -6.71 -21.27
C ASP A 115 15.07 -7.38 -21.16
N GLY A 116 15.58 -7.56 -19.94
CA GLY A 116 16.84 -8.22 -19.66
C GLY A 116 18.06 -7.29 -19.68
N ARG A 117 17.94 -6.03 -20.13
CA ARG A 117 19.03 -5.06 -20.06
C ARG A 117 19.47 -4.83 -18.62
N ARG A 118 20.78 -4.59 -18.43
CA ARG A 118 21.40 -4.40 -17.12
C ARG A 118 22.07 -3.04 -17.05
N PHE A 119 21.89 -2.37 -15.92
CA PHE A 119 22.42 -1.04 -15.64
C PHE A 119 23.10 -1.03 -14.27
N THR A 120 24.12 -0.19 -14.13
CA THR A 120 24.60 0.23 -12.82
C THR A 120 23.74 1.40 -12.37
N GLY A 121 23.00 1.22 -11.27
CA GLY A 121 22.18 2.26 -10.66
C GLY A 121 22.89 2.91 -9.47
N LYS A 122 22.62 4.19 -9.26
CA LYS A 122 23.06 4.93 -8.06
C LYS A 122 21.90 5.05 -7.08
N VAL A 123 22.17 4.90 -5.78
CA VAL A 123 21.20 5.28 -4.74
C VAL A 123 21.23 6.80 -4.63
N ILE A 124 20.16 7.46 -5.09
CA ILE A 124 20.09 8.94 -5.09
C ILE A 124 19.44 9.50 -3.82
N GLY A 125 18.72 8.66 -3.06
CA GLY A 125 18.24 9.01 -1.73
C GLY A 125 17.55 7.86 -1.04
N ARG A 126 17.52 7.88 0.30
CA ARG A 126 16.83 6.87 1.10
C ARG A 126 16.38 7.42 2.45
N ASP A 127 15.35 6.79 3.01
CA ASP A 127 14.93 6.98 4.39
C ASP A 127 14.45 5.64 4.98
N SER A 128 15.19 5.14 5.98
CA SER A 128 14.89 3.88 6.65
C SER A 128 13.65 3.94 7.53
N ARG A 129 13.24 5.13 8.02
CA ARG A 129 12.07 5.28 8.90
C ARG A 129 10.76 5.00 8.19
N VAL A 130 10.74 5.14 6.87
CA VAL A 130 9.58 4.82 6.01
C VAL A 130 9.89 3.71 5.02
N ASP A 131 11.08 3.11 5.13
CA ASP A 131 11.58 2.06 4.25
C ASP A 131 11.51 2.41 2.75
N LEU A 132 11.84 3.64 2.37
CA LEU A 132 11.78 4.13 0.99
C LEU A 132 13.17 4.50 0.47
N ALA A 133 13.48 4.11 -0.76
CA ALA A 133 14.69 4.53 -1.47
C ALA A 133 14.41 4.84 -2.94
N LEU A 134 15.24 5.73 -3.49
CA LEU A 134 15.26 6.08 -4.89
C LEU A 134 16.59 5.68 -5.53
N LEU A 135 16.48 5.07 -6.70
CA LEU A 135 17.60 4.74 -7.56
C LEU A 135 17.55 5.59 -8.83
N LYS A 136 18.72 5.82 -9.43
CA LYS A 136 18.85 6.40 -10.77
C LYS A 136 19.70 5.49 -11.65
N ILE A 137 19.19 5.17 -12.83
CA ILE A 137 19.95 4.57 -13.93
C ILE A 137 20.14 5.59 -15.05
N ASP A 138 21.30 5.58 -15.70
CA ASP A 138 21.67 6.51 -16.77
C ASP A 138 21.81 5.76 -18.11
N GLY A 139 21.87 6.51 -19.22
CA GLY A 139 22.10 5.95 -20.55
C GLY A 139 20.88 5.30 -21.22
N VAL A 140 19.67 5.58 -20.71
CA VAL A 140 18.41 5.09 -21.28
C VAL A 140 17.34 6.19 -21.22
N LYS A 141 16.44 6.20 -22.20
CA LYS A 141 15.29 7.09 -22.31
C LYS A 141 14.05 6.29 -22.67
N ASP A 142 12.89 6.93 -22.59
CA ASP A 142 11.59 6.37 -22.98
C ASP A 142 11.26 5.06 -22.24
N LEU A 143 11.69 4.98 -20.98
CA LEU A 143 11.38 3.83 -20.13
C LEU A 143 9.87 3.75 -19.86
N PRO A 144 9.30 2.54 -19.79
CA PRO A 144 7.93 2.35 -19.33
C PRO A 144 7.82 2.76 -17.86
N THR A 145 6.76 3.48 -17.50
CA THR A 145 6.52 3.97 -16.14
C THR A 145 5.18 3.45 -15.61
N LEU A 146 5.03 3.45 -14.29
CA LEU A 146 3.74 3.23 -13.65
C LEU A 146 3.16 4.54 -13.11
N PRO A 147 1.89 4.88 -13.42
CA PRO A 147 1.25 6.05 -12.86
C PRO A 147 0.94 5.83 -11.37
N PHE A 148 1.09 6.87 -10.55
CA PHE A 148 0.63 6.82 -9.16
C PHE A 148 -0.86 7.13 -9.06
N GLY A 149 -1.58 6.28 -8.32
CA GLY A 149 -2.97 6.52 -7.93
C GLY A 149 -3.07 7.37 -6.65
N ASP A 150 -4.26 7.47 -6.10
CA ASP A 150 -4.54 8.19 -4.85
C ASP A 150 -4.82 7.23 -3.68
N SER A 151 -3.81 7.00 -2.85
CA SER A 151 -3.94 6.11 -1.69
C SER A 151 -4.90 6.62 -0.61
N ASN A 152 -5.20 7.92 -0.58
CA ASN A 152 -6.15 8.48 0.40
C ASN A 152 -7.59 8.06 0.08
N ARG A 153 -7.88 7.78 -1.20
CA ARG A 153 -9.20 7.37 -1.70
C ARG A 153 -9.45 5.86 -1.63
N LEU A 154 -8.45 5.07 -1.27
CA LEU A 154 -8.58 3.62 -1.10
C LEU A 154 -9.63 3.29 -0.04
N ARG A 155 -10.44 2.28 -0.36
CA ARG A 155 -11.38 1.66 0.58
C ARG A 155 -10.93 0.25 0.94
N VAL A 156 -11.23 -0.14 2.16
CA VAL A 156 -11.07 -1.53 2.61
C VAL A 156 -11.96 -2.42 1.75
N GLY A 157 -11.41 -3.54 1.27
CA GLY A 157 -12.07 -4.48 0.37
C GLY A 157 -11.77 -4.26 -1.12
N GLU A 158 -11.10 -3.17 -1.51
CA GLU A 158 -10.69 -2.99 -2.91
C GLU A 158 -9.61 -3.98 -3.31
N PHE A 159 -9.76 -4.60 -4.49
CA PHE A 159 -8.79 -5.53 -5.04
C PHE A 159 -7.46 -4.85 -5.40
N VAL A 160 -6.37 -5.54 -5.14
CA VAL A 160 -5.00 -5.09 -5.40
C VAL A 160 -4.14 -6.22 -5.95
N LEU A 161 -3.10 -5.84 -6.69
CA LEU A 161 -2.02 -6.72 -7.09
C LEU A 161 -0.70 -6.24 -6.49
N ALA A 162 0.02 -7.12 -5.80
CA ALA A 162 1.41 -6.91 -5.41
C ALA A 162 2.32 -7.51 -6.49
N LEU A 163 3.15 -6.68 -7.10
CA LEU A 163 4.02 -7.06 -8.21
C LEU A 163 5.50 -7.06 -7.78
N GLY A 164 6.29 -7.97 -8.35
CA GLY A 164 7.73 -8.04 -8.10
C GLY A 164 8.52 -8.64 -9.28
N HIS A 165 9.84 -8.48 -9.19
CA HIS A 165 10.85 -9.11 -10.04
C HIS A 165 12.01 -9.70 -9.20
N PRO A 166 11.75 -10.71 -8.33
CA PRO A 166 12.70 -11.19 -7.32
C PRO A 166 14.03 -11.71 -7.85
N PHE A 167 14.01 -12.41 -8.99
CA PHE A 167 15.13 -13.25 -9.44
C PHE A 167 15.68 -12.86 -10.81
N GLY A 168 15.21 -11.74 -11.37
CA GLY A 168 15.64 -11.25 -12.69
C GLY A 168 15.21 -12.12 -13.88
N LEU A 169 14.55 -13.26 -13.65
CA LEU A 169 14.07 -14.19 -14.69
C LEU A 169 12.55 -14.42 -14.61
N GLU A 170 11.97 -14.24 -13.43
CA GLU A 170 10.54 -14.46 -13.18
C GLU A 170 9.93 -13.24 -12.48
N HIS A 171 8.67 -12.96 -12.81
CA HIS A 171 7.86 -11.94 -12.16
C HIS A 171 6.87 -12.61 -11.24
N THR A 172 6.69 -12.03 -10.06
CA THR A 172 5.69 -12.50 -9.12
C THR A 172 4.52 -11.54 -9.11
N VAL A 173 3.32 -12.12 -9.10
CA VAL A 173 2.06 -11.39 -8.95
C VAL A 173 1.34 -12.04 -7.79
N SER A 174 0.87 -11.25 -6.85
CA SER A 174 0.02 -11.72 -5.76
C SER A 174 -1.25 -10.88 -5.72
N PHE A 175 -2.39 -11.54 -5.68
CA PHE A 175 -3.70 -10.91 -5.64
C PHE A 175 -4.25 -10.90 -4.22
N GLY A 176 -4.95 -9.83 -3.87
CA GLY A 176 -5.62 -9.68 -2.59
C GLY A 176 -6.49 -8.44 -2.56
N ILE A 177 -6.76 -7.95 -1.36
CA ILE A 177 -7.54 -6.74 -1.09
C ILE A 177 -6.77 -5.78 -0.20
N VAL A 178 -7.22 -4.53 -0.15
CA VAL A 178 -6.91 -3.62 0.96
C VAL A 178 -7.62 -4.13 2.21
N SER A 179 -6.87 -4.68 3.17
CA SER A 179 -7.43 -5.20 4.42
C SER A 179 -7.69 -4.10 5.44
N ARG A 180 -6.81 -3.09 5.50
CA ARG A 180 -6.89 -1.96 6.46
C ARG A 180 -5.98 -0.81 6.02
N LYS A 181 -6.25 0.39 6.52
CA LYS A 181 -5.27 1.49 6.59
C LYS A 181 -4.86 1.69 8.04
N GLY A 182 -3.57 1.65 8.34
CA GLY A 182 -3.11 1.77 9.72
C GLY A 182 -1.59 1.76 9.89
N SER A 183 -1.14 2.26 11.04
CA SER A 183 0.28 2.23 11.40
C SER A 183 0.81 0.79 11.49
N PRO A 184 1.92 0.47 10.82
CA PRO A 184 2.55 -0.84 10.93
C PRO A 184 3.25 -0.96 12.30
N LEU A 185 3.51 -2.20 12.72
CA LEU A 185 4.05 -2.49 14.06
C LEU A 185 5.50 -2.01 14.27
N SER A 186 6.26 -1.80 13.19
CA SER A 186 7.72 -1.57 13.24
C SER A 186 8.23 -0.39 12.42
N VAL A 187 7.36 0.40 11.79
CA VAL A 187 7.77 1.56 10.96
C VAL A 187 7.42 2.87 11.66
N ALA A 188 8.43 3.72 11.83
CA ALA A 188 8.35 4.98 12.55
C ALA A 188 8.06 6.16 11.61
N ALA A 189 7.02 6.05 10.77
CA ALA A 189 6.52 7.17 9.97
C ALA A 189 5.49 7.96 10.82
N PRO A 190 5.86 9.08 11.48
CA PRO A 190 4.95 9.72 12.43
C PRO A 190 3.69 10.21 11.71
N GLY A 191 2.53 9.75 12.16
CA GLY A 191 1.23 10.14 11.62
C GLY A 191 0.79 9.47 10.33
N PHE A 192 1.65 8.73 9.61
CA PHE A 192 1.26 8.11 8.34
C PHE A 192 0.86 6.64 8.51
N ASP A 193 -0.31 6.29 7.98
CA ASP A 193 -0.81 4.93 7.94
C ASP A 193 -0.22 4.18 6.74
N PHE A 194 0.08 2.90 6.92
CA PHE A 194 0.44 1.99 5.84
C PHE A 194 -0.81 1.31 5.30
N ILE A 195 -0.71 0.83 4.06
CA ILE A 195 -1.75 0.00 3.46
C ILE A 195 -1.49 -1.42 3.90
N GLN A 196 -2.44 -2.02 4.63
CA GLN A 196 -2.42 -3.43 4.96
C GLN A 196 -3.16 -4.21 3.86
N THR A 197 -2.60 -5.33 3.43
CA THR A 197 -3.18 -6.22 2.42
C THR A 197 -2.97 -7.69 2.78
N ASP A 198 -3.84 -8.56 2.27
CA ASP A 198 -3.68 -10.01 2.28
C ASP A 198 -3.05 -10.55 0.98
N ALA A 199 -2.76 -9.68 0.01
CA ALA A 199 -1.88 -10.01 -1.09
C ALA A 199 -0.51 -10.38 -0.52
N ALA A 200 -0.01 -11.57 -0.89
CA ALA A 200 1.24 -12.09 -0.33
C ALA A 200 2.43 -11.14 -0.60
N ILE A 201 3.07 -10.69 0.48
CA ILE A 201 4.32 -9.92 0.43
C ILE A 201 5.44 -10.79 0.96
N ASN A 202 6.44 -11.07 0.14
CA ASN A 202 7.54 -12.00 0.43
C ASN A 202 8.86 -11.42 -0.08
N PRO A 203 10.01 -11.93 0.40
CA PRO A 203 11.31 -11.62 -0.19
C PRO A 203 11.25 -11.84 -1.71
N GLY A 204 11.27 -10.75 -2.47
CA GLY A 204 11.11 -10.77 -3.91
C GLY A 204 10.13 -9.77 -4.51
N ASN A 205 9.04 -9.42 -3.83
CA ASN A 205 8.17 -8.30 -4.26
C ASN A 205 8.33 -7.05 -3.39
N SER A 206 9.10 -7.11 -2.30
CA SER A 206 9.58 -5.93 -1.55
C SER A 206 10.26 -4.93 -2.49
N GLY A 207 9.80 -3.69 -2.42
CA GLY A 207 10.21 -2.55 -3.25
C GLY A 207 9.42 -2.44 -4.55
N GLY A 208 8.69 -3.49 -4.92
CA GLY A 208 7.76 -3.48 -6.04
C GLY A 208 6.45 -2.76 -5.73
N PRO A 209 5.61 -2.50 -6.74
CA PRO A 209 4.38 -1.74 -6.56
C PRO A 209 3.24 -2.62 -6.05
N LEU A 210 2.41 -2.02 -5.20
CA LEU A 210 1.03 -2.44 -4.93
C LEU A 210 0.12 -1.61 -5.84
N VAL A 211 -0.65 -2.24 -6.72
CA VAL A 211 -1.48 -1.55 -7.72
C VAL A 211 -2.97 -1.84 -7.53
N ASN A 212 -3.81 -0.86 -7.85
CA ASN A 212 -5.25 -1.07 -7.96
C ASN A 212 -5.63 -1.68 -9.32
N MET A 213 -6.91 -2.01 -9.50
CA MET A 213 -7.40 -2.60 -10.75
C MET A 213 -7.39 -1.64 -11.96
N ALA A 214 -7.17 -0.34 -11.75
CA ALA A 214 -6.93 0.62 -12.84
C ALA A 214 -5.48 0.54 -13.37
N GLY A 215 -4.59 -0.16 -12.67
CA GLY A 215 -3.16 -0.22 -12.98
C GLY A 215 -2.34 0.94 -12.42
N GLU A 216 -2.89 1.64 -11.42
CA GLU A 216 -2.22 2.73 -10.75
C GLU A 216 -1.52 2.23 -9.48
N VAL A 217 -0.31 2.72 -9.22
CA VAL A 217 0.44 2.42 -7.99
C VAL A 217 -0.25 3.10 -6.81
N ILE A 218 -0.76 2.30 -5.90
CA ILE A 218 -1.40 2.75 -4.66
C ILE A 218 -0.49 2.55 -3.45
N GLY A 219 0.58 1.77 -3.58
CA GLY A 219 1.67 1.73 -2.60
C GLY A 219 2.93 1.02 -3.07
N VAL A 220 3.93 0.94 -2.19
CA VAL A 220 5.19 0.20 -2.38
C VAL A 220 5.25 -0.93 -1.37
N ASN A 221 5.26 -2.17 -1.85
CA ASN A 221 5.37 -3.36 -1.00
C ASN A 221 6.63 -3.25 -0.14
N SER A 222 6.51 -3.39 1.18
CA SER A 222 7.65 -3.19 2.09
C SER A 222 7.90 -4.41 2.96
N MET A 223 6.94 -4.78 3.80
CA MET A 223 7.12 -5.80 4.80
C MET A 223 5.92 -6.74 4.90
N ALA A 224 6.16 -7.89 5.53
CA ALA A 224 5.11 -8.79 5.95
C ALA A 224 5.21 -9.05 7.46
N ALA A 225 4.06 -9.22 8.10
CA ALA A 225 3.93 -9.67 9.48
C ALA A 225 3.23 -11.03 9.54
N ARG A 226 3.21 -11.65 10.73
CA ARG A 226 2.52 -12.92 11.00
C ARG A 226 2.81 -13.99 9.94
N ASN A 227 4.09 -14.28 9.71
CA ASN A 227 4.57 -15.31 8.78
C ASN A 227 4.08 -15.14 7.33
N GLY A 228 3.92 -13.91 6.85
CA GLY A 228 3.52 -13.64 5.46
C GLY A 228 2.00 -13.46 5.25
N SER A 229 1.19 -13.68 6.28
CA SER A 229 -0.28 -13.56 6.18
C SER A 229 -0.79 -12.12 6.14
N ILE A 230 0.05 -11.14 6.51
CA ILE A 230 -0.30 -9.72 6.47
C ILE A 230 0.83 -8.96 5.78
N GLY A 231 0.54 -8.39 4.61
CA GLY A 231 1.42 -7.50 3.88
C GLY A 231 1.20 -6.03 4.25
N PHE A 232 2.26 -5.23 4.20
CA PHE A 232 2.21 -3.78 4.35
C PHE A 232 2.89 -3.08 3.17
N ALA A 233 2.25 -2.02 2.70
CA ALA A 233 2.78 -1.16 1.65
C ALA A 233 2.80 0.32 2.07
N ILE A 234 3.86 1.01 1.66
CA ILE A 234 4.03 2.46 1.82
C ILE A 234 3.02 3.15 0.88
N PRO A 235 2.09 4.00 1.35
CA PRO A 235 1.06 4.57 0.49
C PRO A 235 1.62 5.47 -0.62
N SER A 236 1.00 5.45 -1.80
CA SER A 236 1.43 6.27 -2.95
C SER A 236 1.43 7.77 -2.65
N ASN A 237 0.50 8.27 -1.83
CA ASN A 237 0.49 9.69 -1.47
C ASN A 237 1.67 10.07 -0.58
N LEU A 238 2.10 9.16 0.31
CA LEU A 238 3.32 9.35 1.09
C LEU A 238 4.54 9.35 0.15
N VAL A 239 4.63 8.41 -0.80
CA VAL A 239 5.73 8.38 -1.78
C VAL A 239 5.78 9.67 -2.60
N LYS A 240 4.64 10.13 -3.16
CA LYS A 240 4.54 11.38 -3.93
C LYS A 240 5.02 12.60 -3.13
N MET A 241 4.75 12.63 -1.83
CA MET A 241 5.20 13.70 -0.94
C MET A 241 6.72 13.67 -0.70
N LEU A 242 7.32 12.47 -0.61
CA LEU A 242 8.71 12.29 -0.21
C LEU A 242 9.71 12.26 -1.37
N VAL A 243 9.31 11.79 -2.56
CA VAL A 243 10.17 11.67 -3.74
C VAL A 243 10.88 12.98 -4.08
N PRO A 244 10.22 14.16 -4.13
CA PRO A 244 10.91 15.41 -4.43
C PRO A 244 12.06 15.74 -3.47
N GLN A 245 11.90 15.41 -2.18
CA GLN A 245 12.97 15.63 -1.18
C GLN A 245 14.15 14.69 -1.40
N LEU A 246 13.86 13.41 -1.67
CA LEU A 246 14.89 12.43 -1.94
C LEU A 246 15.68 12.77 -3.21
N VAL A 247 15.01 13.24 -4.27
CA VAL A 247 15.68 13.70 -5.50
C VAL A 247 16.54 14.94 -5.24
N ALA A 248 16.03 15.92 -4.49
CA ALA A 248 16.72 17.20 -4.30
C ALA A 248 17.84 17.16 -3.25
N LYS A 249 17.67 16.39 -2.17
CA LYS A 249 18.53 16.41 -0.98
C LYS A 249 19.18 15.07 -0.66
N GLY A 250 18.77 13.99 -1.32
CA GLY A 250 19.18 12.62 -1.00
C GLY A 250 18.65 12.06 0.32
N ARG A 251 17.86 12.84 1.06
CA ARG A 251 17.30 12.46 2.37
C ARG A 251 16.00 13.21 2.62
N ILE A 252 15.17 12.66 3.50
CA ILE A 252 13.95 13.32 3.97
C ILE A 252 14.25 14.08 5.25
N GLU A 253 13.80 15.33 5.30
CA GLU A 253 13.88 16.17 6.50
C GLU A 253 12.48 16.27 7.11
N TRP A 254 12.24 15.47 8.16
CA TRP A 254 10.97 15.47 8.87
C TRP A 254 10.88 16.68 9.79
N GLY A 255 9.74 17.36 9.74
CA GLY A 255 9.44 18.45 10.66
C GLY A 255 9.30 17.96 12.10
N TRP A 256 9.60 18.86 13.04
CA TRP A 256 9.62 18.58 14.47
C TRP A 256 9.12 19.78 15.26
N LEU A 257 8.33 19.50 16.29
CA LEU A 257 7.86 20.49 17.26
C LEU A 257 8.52 20.36 18.64
N GLY A 258 8.96 19.16 19.03
CA GLY A 258 9.48 18.91 20.38
C GLY A 258 8.41 18.90 21.46
N VAL A 259 7.30 18.17 21.22
CA VAL A 259 6.18 18.05 22.16
C VAL A 259 5.82 16.59 22.40
N SER A 260 5.38 16.28 23.62
CA SER A 260 4.64 15.06 23.93
C SER A 260 3.15 15.37 23.84
N ILE A 261 2.41 14.51 23.17
CA ILE A 261 1.01 14.75 22.78
C ILE A 261 0.12 13.58 23.17
N THR A 262 -1.15 13.88 23.43
CA THR A 262 -2.19 12.88 23.66
C THR A 262 -3.49 13.33 22.98
N GLU A 263 -4.42 12.39 22.85
CA GLU A 263 -5.82 12.70 22.53
C GLU A 263 -6.50 13.43 23.70
N VAL A 264 -7.44 14.30 23.36
CA VAL A 264 -8.31 14.98 24.34
C VAL A 264 -9.39 14.00 24.77
N GLY A 265 -9.44 13.66 26.05
CA GLY A 265 -10.49 12.80 26.61
C GLY A 265 -11.66 13.59 27.20
N ASP A 266 -12.74 12.90 27.55
CA ASP A 266 -13.91 13.51 28.20
C ASP A 266 -13.54 14.18 29.54
N ASP A 267 -12.63 13.57 30.29
CA ASP A 267 -12.11 14.11 31.56
C ASP A 267 -11.34 15.43 31.39
N ASP A 268 -10.91 15.75 30.17
CA ASP A 268 -10.22 17.01 29.87
C ASP A 268 -11.21 18.17 29.63
N LEU A 269 -12.49 17.89 29.35
CA LEU A 269 -13.46 18.91 28.95
C LEU A 269 -13.74 19.93 30.06
N GLU A 270 -14.09 19.45 31.26
CA GLU A 270 -14.34 20.33 32.40
C GLU A 270 -13.05 21.03 32.84
N ARG A 271 -11.95 20.27 32.90
CA ARG A 271 -10.64 20.76 33.38
C ARG A 271 -10.07 21.86 32.49
N LEU A 272 -10.20 21.72 31.17
CA LEU A 272 -9.67 22.66 30.19
C LEU A 272 -10.73 23.64 29.65
N LYS A 273 -11.98 23.53 30.14
CA LYS A 273 -13.14 24.32 29.68
C LYS A 273 -13.42 24.15 28.19
N LEU A 274 -13.18 22.96 27.65
CA LEU A 274 -13.47 22.62 26.26
C LEU A 274 -14.94 22.25 26.09
N ARG A 275 -15.47 22.49 24.89
CA ARG A 275 -16.84 22.10 24.54
C ARG A 275 -16.93 20.68 23.98
N GLU A 276 -15.87 20.23 23.32
CA GLU A 276 -15.81 18.98 22.57
C GLU A 276 -14.40 18.37 22.72
N PRO A 277 -14.28 17.02 22.71
CA PRO A 277 -13.00 16.33 22.84
C PRO A 277 -12.26 16.33 21.50
N ARG A 278 -11.83 17.52 21.08
CA ARG A 278 -11.21 17.76 19.76
C ARG A 278 -9.88 18.47 19.90
N GLY A 279 -8.93 18.09 19.05
CA GLY A 279 -7.61 18.70 18.97
C GLY A 279 -6.53 17.82 19.59
N VAL A 280 -5.38 18.43 19.88
CA VAL A 280 -4.22 17.71 20.39
C VAL A 280 -3.74 18.31 21.68
N LEU A 281 -3.89 17.56 22.78
CA LEU A 281 -3.46 17.99 24.10
C LEU A 281 -1.95 17.83 24.24
N ILE A 282 -1.28 18.92 24.61
CA ILE A 282 0.16 18.95 24.90
C ILE A 282 0.40 18.50 26.35
N ARG A 283 1.07 17.35 26.50
CA ARG A 283 1.48 16.81 27.80
C ARG A 283 2.75 17.46 28.32
N SER A 284 3.74 17.63 27.45
CA SER A 284 4.99 18.29 27.77
C SER A 284 5.59 18.95 26.53
N VAL A 285 6.43 19.94 26.77
CA VAL A 285 7.22 20.64 25.76
C VAL A 285 8.68 20.45 26.11
N ILE A 286 9.49 20.07 25.13
CA ILE A 286 10.93 19.86 25.33
C ILE A 286 11.61 21.24 25.35
N PRO A 287 12.35 21.61 26.42
CA PRO A 287 13.00 22.91 26.52
C PRO A 287 13.95 23.17 25.35
N GLY A 288 13.92 24.39 24.80
CA GLY A 288 14.76 24.82 23.69
C GLY A 288 14.35 24.30 22.31
N GLU A 289 13.34 23.43 22.21
CA GLU A 289 12.80 22.94 20.94
C GLU A 289 11.76 23.92 20.34
N PRO A 290 11.38 23.76 19.05
CA PRO A 290 10.49 24.69 18.35
C PRO A 290 9.24 25.15 19.09
N ALA A 291 8.50 24.23 19.71
CA ALA A 291 7.27 24.55 20.42
C ALA A 291 7.52 25.40 21.67
N ASP A 292 8.62 25.16 22.40
CA ASP A 292 9.02 25.97 23.55
C ASP A 292 9.36 27.40 23.10
N GLN A 293 10.17 27.53 22.05
CA GLN A 293 10.55 28.82 21.48
C GLN A 293 9.35 29.61 20.92
N GLY A 294 8.36 28.90 20.38
CA GLY A 294 7.11 29.48 19.89
C GLY A 294 6.06 29.70 20.98
N GLY A 295 6.36 29.41 22.25
CA GLY A 295 5.48 29.70 23.38
C GLY A 295 4.27 28.76 23.53
N VAL A 296 4.35 27.55 22.95
CA VAL A 296 3.43 26.45 23.26
C VAL A 296 3.72 25.95 24.68
N ARG A 297 2.69 25.59 25.43
CA ARG A 297 2.79 25.23 26.86
C ARG A 297 2.12 23.88 27.14
N PRO A 298 2.52 23.18 28.21
CA PRO A 298 1.75 22.06 28.74
C PRO A 298 0.30 22.49 29.04
N ASN A 299 -0.65 21.58 28.79
CA ASN A 299 -2.10 21.81 28.85
C ASN A 299 -2.71 22.71 27.75
N ASP A 300 -1.91 23.20 26.79
CA ASP A 300 -2.49 23.72 25.56
C ASP A 300 -3.18 22.59 24.80
N VAL A 301 -4.29 22.90 24.13
CA VAL A 301 -4.87 22.03 23.10
C VAL A 301 -4.67 22.68 21.73
N ILE A 302 -3.88 22.07 20.86
CA ILE A 302 -3.72 22.54 19.50
C ILE A 302 -4.98 22.19 18.70
N LEU A 303 -5.65 23.21 18.17
CA LEU A 303 -6.87 23.09 17.40
C LEU A 303 -6.62 23.13 15.89
N ALA A 304 -5.62 23.89 15.45
CA ALA A 304 -5.30 24.04 14.04
C ALA A 304 -3.83 24.42 13.79
N LEU A 305 -3.33 24.07 12.61
CA LEU A 305 -2.04 24.50 12.06
C LEU A 305 -2.24 25.17 10.70
N ASP A 306 -1.79 26.42 10.55
CA ASP A 306 -2.01 27.27 9.36
C ASP A 306 -3.49 27.30 8.91
N GLY A 307 -4.43 27.23 9.87
CA GLY A 307 -5.87 27.17 9.62
C GLY A 307 -6.41 25.80 9.23
N THR A 308 -5.57 24.76 9.14
CA THR A 308 -6.01 23.37 8.96
C THR A 308 -6.45 22.81 10.32
N PRO A 309 -7.74 22.46 10.51
CA PRO A 309 -8.21 21.89 11.77
C PRO A 309 -7.55 20.54 12.05
N LEU A 310 -7.34 20.24 13.33
CA LEU A 310 -6.79 18.98 13.80
C LEU A 310 -7.82 18.29 14.69
N ASP A 311 -8.15 17.04 14.39
CA ASP A 311 -9.10 16.27 15.18
C ASP A 311 -8.37 15.47 16.27
N GLY A 312 -7.14 15.05 16.02
CA GLY A 312 -6.33 14.34 17.01
C GLY A 312 -4.83 14.24 16.71
N PRO A 313 -4.07 13.53 17.57
CA PRO A 313 -2.61 13.47 17.51
C PRO A 313 -2.04 13.06 16.14
N ARG A 314 -2.74 12.17 15.43
CA ARG A 314 -2.34 11.70 14.09
C ARG A 314 -2.33 12.81 13.06
N ASP A 315 -3.22 13.78 13.17
CA ASP A 315 -3.27 14.91 12.24
C ASP A 315 -2.09 15.83 12.48
N LEU A 316 -1.83 16.17 13.75
CA LEU A 316 -0.66 16.97 14.12
C LEU A 316 0.63 16.32 13.64
N GLN A 317 0.80 15.02 13.90
CA GLN A 317 1.97 14.27 13.43
C GLN A 317 2.13 14.36 11.91
N ARG A 318 1.06 14.12 11.13
CA ARG A 318 1.11 14.21 9.66
C ARG A 318 1.49 15.60 9.17
N VAL A 319 0.83 16.62 9.69
CA VAL A 319 1.03 18.01 9.26
C VAL A 319 2.45 18.46 9.59
N VAL A 320 2.93 18.18 10.80
CA VAL A 320 4.30 18.53 11.22
C VAL A 320 5.34 17.74 10.45
N ALA A 321 5.16 16.43 10.29
CA ALA A 321 6.07 15.56 9.56
C ALA A 321 6.25 16.00 8.09
N ALA A 322 5.18 16.47 7.45
CA ALA A 322 5.20 16.97 6.08
C ALA A 322 5.67 18.43 5.95
N ALA A 323 5.74 19.19 7.05
CA ALA A 323 6.09 20.60 7.01
C ALA A 323 7.58 20.81 6.70
N PRO A 324 7.94 21.75 5.80
CA PRO A 324 9.33 22.08 5.55
C PRO A 324 10.03 22.57 6.83
N VAL A 325 11.23 22.05 7.08
CA VAL A 325 12.10 22.55 8.14
C VAL A 325 12.38 24.04 7.94
N GLY A 326 12.27 24.82 9.02
CA GLY A 326 12.44 26.27 9.03
C GLY A 326 11.17 27.04 8.65
N LYS A 327 10.07 26.37 8.26
CA LYS A 327 8.80 27.04 7.99
C LYS A 327 8.21 27.56 9.30
N LYS A 328 7.80 28.83 9.31
CA LYS A 328 6.94 29.42 10.34
C LYS A 328 5.50 28.99 10.09
N MET A 329 4.85 28.46 11.11
CA MET A 329 3.45 28.03 11.07
C MET A 329 2.66 28.71 12.18
N ARG A 330 1.44 29.14 11.86
CA ARG A 330 0.49 29.63 12.86
C ARG A 330 -0.15 28.43 13.54
N VAL A 331 -0.08 28.43 14.87
CA VAL A 331 -0.64 27.38 15.73
C VAL A 331 -1.79 27.99 16.51
N THR A 332 -3.00 27.52 16.23
CA THR A 332 -4.18 27.90 17.01
C THR A 332 -4.26 26.98 18.22
N VAL A 333 -4.17 27.54 19.42
CA VAL A 333 -4.22 26.82 20.69
C VAL A 333 -5.41 27.25 21.53
N TRP A 334 -6.00 26.30 22.25
CA TRP A 334 -6.89 26.56 23.36
C TRP A 334 -6.08 26.59 24.65
N ARG A 335 -6.16 27.70 25.38
CA ARG A 335 -5.43 27.93 26.62
C ARG A 335 -6.35 28.65 27.60
N ASP A 336 -6.46 28.15 28.83
CA ASP A 336 -7.23 28.79 29.91
C ASP A 336 -8.67 29.20 29.52
N GLY A 337 -9.34 28.41 28.68
CA GLY A 337 -10.73 28.66 28.26
C GLY A 337 -10.91 29.65 27.10
N HIS A 338 -9.84 30.03 26.40
CA HIS A 338 -9.92 30.89 25.23
C HIS A 338 -8.94 30.46 24.13
N GLN A 339 -9.26 30.83 22.89
CA GLN A 339 -8.40 30.58 21.74
C GLN A 339 -7.31 31.64 21.64
N THR A 340 -6.07 31.21 21.47
CA THR A 340 -4.87 32.03 21.25
C THR A 340 -4.16 31.53 20.00
N GLU A 341 -3.46 32.42 19.29
CA GLU A 341 -2.54 32.03 18.23
C GLU A 341 -1.10 32.25 18.66
N VAL A 342 -0.24 31.28 18.35
CA VAL A 342 1.21 31.40 18.48
C VAL A 342 1.88 31.06 17.15
N GLU A 343 3.06 31.61 16.91
CA GLU A 343 3.87 31.28 15.73
C GLU A 343 5.01 30.34 16.14
N VAL A 344 5.10 29.18 15.49
CA VAL A 344 6.16 28.20 15.74
C VAL A 344 6.98 28.00 14.46
N THR A 345 8.30 27.98 14.58
CA THR A 345 9.20 27.65 13.47
C THR A 345 9.51 26.17 13.48
N ILE A 346 9.06 25.41 12.48
CA ILE A 346 9.25 23.96 12.41
C ILE A 346 10.74 23.60 12.44
N GLY A 347 11.12 22.80 13.44
CA GLY A 347 12.47 22.28 13.55
C GLY A 347 12.67 21.04 12.69
N ARG A 348 13.92 20.56 12.65
CA ARG A 348 14.24 19.27 12.04
C ARG A 348 14.22 18.19 13.09
N TYR A 349 13.51 17.10 12.82
CA TYR A 349 13.61 15.91 13.64
C TYR A 349 15.02 15.33 13.55
N LYS A 350 15.72 15.32 14.69
CA LYS A 350 16.97 14.60 14.89
C LYS A 350 16.59 13.31 15.59
N ALA A 351 16.76 12.17 14.92
CA ALA A 351 16.70 10.90 15.64
C ALA A 351 17.75 10.98 16.75
N VAL A 352 17.38 10.56 17.97
CA VAL A 352 18.40 10.26 18.98
C VAL A 352 19.21 9.13 18.35
N GLU A 353 20.48 9.39 18.02
CA GLU A 353 21.38 8.30 17.64
C GLU A 353 21.46 7.40 18.88
N ASP A 354 21.02 6.16 18.74
CA ASP A 354 21.26 5.13 19.75
C ASP A 354 22.77 5.11 20.00
N GLN A 355 23.17 5.49 21.22
CA GLN A 355 24.55 5.38 21.69
C GLN A 355 24.94 3.92 21.89
#